data_AF-A0A358CUC8-F1
#
_entry.id   AF-A0A358CUC8-F1
#
_cell.length_a   1.000
_cell.length_b   1.000
_cell.length_c   1.000
_cell.angle_alpha   90.00
_cell.angle_beta   90.00
_cell.angle_gamma   90.00
#
_symmetry.space_group_name_H-M   'P 1'
#
loop_
_entity.id
_entity.type
_entity.pdbx_description
1 polymer ?
#
loop_
_entity_poly.entity_id
_entity_poly.type
_entity_poly.pdbx_seq_one_letter_code
_entity_poly.pdbx_strand_id
1 'polypeptide(L)'
;SMQFVANGPLAADTYSIVVRSGTDAFQTVNGELLDGNADEEAGDSYNGSFTVSEVSPIRLEIPGFARGPGQDIHVPVGTEAGIPLILDSDGSVRSIDAIFRFNPELLDVSNIVAGENLPDFVTFSMEVLEPGRIALRFDASESFPDGGGAPAGRLTIANVMAQVAATAQNGSSALLSLESIVSNSTVPVGSSNAVQLVAALGDTSGDGEYSSADSALAARLAMRLDRGLVSYPVMIPSLVADVSGNGTISMLDAAMIAGVSGGNQGPEGASVPPPRQMLLRHEGSFRRADVIDVSSILSDDQTKVLAESRNSATSRAQAFADMAAGWAASAAAYENSTFSFAEESEESGNDIFVDPGLTSIH
;
A
#
# COMPACT_ATOMS: atom_id res chain seq x y z
N SER A 1 -20.67 -15.74 6.04
CA SER A 1 -20.41 -14.85 7.19
C SER A 1 -19.49 -13.73 6.74
N MET A 2 -19.54 -12.57 7.40
CA MET A 2 -18.58 -11.47 7.19
C MET A 2 -17.64 -11.42 8.39
N GLN A 3 -16.37 -11.08 8.18
CA GLN A 3 -15.39 -10.86 9.24
C GLN A 3 -14.66 -9.55 8.97
N PHE A 4 -14.60 -8.68 9.99
CA PHE A 4 -13.84 -7.44 9.94
C PHE A 4 -12.42 -7.70 10.47
N VAL A 5 -11.42 -7.18 9.77
CA VAL A 5 -10.01 -7.21 10.19
C VAL A 5 -9.53 -5.78 10.35
N ALA A 6 -9.04 -5.45 11.55
CA ALA A 6 -8.45 -4.15 11.83
C ALA A 6 -6.98 -4.12 11.39
N ASN A 7 -6.48 -2.95 10.96
CA ASN A 7 -5.06 -2.71 10.63
C ASN A 7 -4.13 -2.66 11.85
N GLY A 8 -4.59 -3.11 13.02
CA GLY A 8 -3.88 -3.02 14.29
C GLY A 8 -4.81 -3.31 15.47
N PRO A 9 -4.27 -3.37 16.70
CA PRO A 9 -5.07 -3.56 17.90
C PRO A 9 -6.07 -2.41 18.08
N LEU A 10 -7.34 -2.77 18.30
CA LEU A 10 -8.35 -1.80 18.71
C LEU A 10 -8.11 -1.42 20.17
N ALA A 11 -8.28 -0.13 20.49
CA ALA A 11 -8.23 0.36 21.86
C ALA A 11 -9.44 -0.15 22.66
N ALA A 12 -9.39 -0.03 23.99
CA ALA A 12 -10.54 -0.35 24.83
C ALA A 12 -11.63 0.71 24.67
N ASP A 13 -12.68 0.40 23.89
CA ASP A 13 -13.81 1.29 23.59
C ASP A 13 -15.04 0.50 23.11
N THR A 14 -16.17 1.19 22.94
CA THR A 14 -17.39 0.68 22.28
C THR A 14 -17.40 1.07 20.81
N TYR A 15 -17.31 0.08 19.93
CA TYR A 15 -17.30 0.25 18.49
C TYR A 15 -18.68 -0.03 17.89
N SER A 16 -19.15 0.87 17.02
CA SER A 16 -20.34 0.66 16.20
C SER A 16 -19.97 0.05 14.85
N ILE A 17 -20.70 -0.98 14.43
CA ILE A 17 -20.59 -1.60 13.10
C ILE A 17 -21.85 -1.23 12.31
N VAL A 18 -21.65 -0.71 11.10
CA VAL A 18 -22.73 -0.49 10.13
C VAL A 18 -22.38 -1.22 8.84
N VAL A 19 -23.15 -2.25 8.49
CA VAL A 19 -23.04 -2.93 7.20
C VAL A 19 -24.18 -2.42 6.32
N ARG A 20 -23.85 -1.51 5.41
CA ARG A 20 -24.84 -0.88 4.52
C ARG A 20 -25.35 -1.86 3.48
N SER A 21 -26.66 -1.98 3.35
CA SER A 21 -27.27 -2.60 2.17
C SER A 21 -27.60 -1.58 1.08
N GLY A 22 -27.78 -2.07 -0.15
CA GLY A 22 -28.09 -1.27 -1.33
C GLY A 22 -27.67 -1.94 -2.64
N THR A 23 -28.05 -1.34 -3.77
CA THR A 23 -27.65 -1.76 -5.12
C THR A 23 -26.14 -1.74 -5.33
N ASP A 24 -25.48 -0.77 -4.71
CA ASP A 24 -24.03 -0.51 -4.79
C ASP A 24 -23.34 -0.75 -3.43
N ALA A 25 -23.91 -1.65 -2.62
CA ALA A 25 -23.44 -1.99 -1.28
C ALA A 25 -23.67 -3.49 -0.99
N PHE A 26 -23.70 -3.91 0.28
CA PHE A 26 -23.79 -5.34 0.60
C PHE A 26 -25.17 -5.92 0.26
N GLN A 27 -25.12 -7.10 -0.36
CA GLN A 27 -26.24 -7.93 -0.79
C GLN A 27 -26.01 -9.38 -0.32
N THR A 28 -27.05 -10.20 -0.38
CA THR A 28 -26.94 -11.66 -0.20
C THR A 28 -26.16 -12.27 -1.38
N VAL A 29 -25.75 -13.54 -1.23
CA VAL A 29 -25.12 -14.31 -2.33
C VAL A 29 -26.03 -14.49 -3.56
N ASN A 30 -27.33 -14.21 -3.43
CA ASN A 30 -28.31 -14.24 -4.52
C ASN A 30 -28.54 -12.86 -5.16
N GLY A 31 -27.88 -11.80 -4.68
CA GLY A 31 -28.11 -10.42 -5.11
C GLY A 31 -29.31 -9.71 -4.45
N GLU A 32 -29.85 -10.27 -3.37
CA GLU A 32 -30.96 -9.66 -2.61
C GLU A 32 -30.41 -8.60 -1.66
N LEU A 33 -31.21 -7.59 -1.33
CA LEU A 33 -30.84 -6.65 -0.25
C LEU A 33 -30.83 -7.36 1.10
N LEU A 34 -30.08 -6.84 2.05
CA LEU A 34 -30.03 -7.39 3.40
C LEU A 34 -31.34 -7.08 4.14
N ASP A 35 -31.85 -8.05 4.88
CA ASP A 35 -32.70 -7.81 6.05
C ASP A 35 -31.74 -7.52 7.23
N GLY A 36 -31.44 -6.24 7.43
CA GLY A 36 -30.45 -5.78 8.40
C GLY A 36 -30.95 -5.70 9.85
N ASN A 37 -32.28 -5.73 10.05
CA ASN A 37 -32.94 -5.59 11.33
C ASN A 37 -33.67 -6.88 11.79
N ALA A 38 -33.74 -7.90 10.91
CA ALA A 38 -34.42 -9.18 11.07
C ALA A 38 -35.95 -9.06 11.20
N ASP A 39 -36.59 -8.19 10.41
CA ASP A 39 -38.05 -7.98 10.40
C ASP A 39 -38.81 -8.65 9.23
N GLU A 40 -38.10 -9.47 8.43
CA GLU A 40 -38.57 -10.18 7.22
C GLU A 40 -38.70 -9.29 5.96
N GLU A 41 -38.39 -7.98 6.01
CA GLU A 41 -38.36 -7.09 4.84
C GLU A 41 -36.90 -6.78 4.39
N ALA A 42 -36.63 -6.87 3.09
CA ALA A 42 -35.30 -6.65 2.54
C ALA A 42 -35.06 -5.17 2.17
N GLY A 43 -33.90 -4.63 2.55
CA GLY A 43 -33.49 -3.26 2.23
C GLY A 43 -32.71 -2.56 3.34
N ASP A 44 -32.79 -3.07 4.56
CA ASP A 44 -32.20 -2.43 5.73
C ASP A 44 -30.72 -2.73 5.92
N SER A 45 -30.02 -1.73 6.46
CA SER A 45 -28.61 -1.86 6.83
C SER A 45 -28.49 -2.48 8.21
N TYR A 46 -27.58 -3.46 8.36
CA TYR A 46 -27.28 -4.01 9.68
C TYR A 46 -26.54 -2.97 10.52
N ASN A 47 -27.04 -2.75 11.74
CA ASN A 47 -26.45 -1.85 12.73
C ASN A 47 -26.22 -2.63 14.02
N GLY A 48 -24.95 -2.71 14.45
CA GLY A 48 -24.57 -3.42 15.66
C GLY A 48 -23.48 -2.67 16.43
N SER A 49 -23.11 -3.19 17.60
CA SER A 49 -21.98 -2.70 18.37
C SER A 49 -21.27 -3.82 19.12
N PHE A 50 -19.99 -3.62 19.42
CA PHE A 50 -19.20 -4.50 20.28
C PHE A 50 -18.28 -3.66 21.16
N THR A 51 -17.88 -4.23 22.30
CA THR A 51 -16.98 -3.58 23.26
C THR A 51 -15.65 -4.30 23.32
N VAL A 52 -14.55 -3.56 23.19
CA VAL A 52 -13.22 -4.02 23.58
C VAL A 52 -13.01 -3.55 25.02
N SER A 53 -13.07 -4.46 25.99
CA SER A 53 -12.98 -4.10 27.41
C SER A 53 -11.54 -3.88 27.88
N GLU A 54 -10.60 -4.64 27.31
CA GLU A 54 -9.18 -4.58 27.62
C GLU A 54 -8.37 -5.00 26.39
N VAL A 55 -7.13 -4.49 26.28
CA VAL A 55 -6.18 -4.91 25.25
C VAL A 55 -5.19 -5.86 25.91
N SER A 56 -5.05 -7.07 25.39
CA SER A 56 -4.11 -8.04 25.97
C SER A 56 -2.67 -7.50 25.92
N PRO A 57 -1.93 -7.54 27.05
CA PRO A 57 -0.55 -7.07 27.10
C PRO A 57 0.41 -8.00 26.33
N ILE A 58 0.01 -9.25 26.13
CA ILE A 58 0.71 -10.23 25.29
C ILE A 58 -0.12 -10.44 24.02
N ARG A 59 0.48 -10.25 22.85
CA ARG A 59 -0.18 -10.52 21.56
C ARG A 59 0.73 -11.30 20.63
N LEU A 60 0.15 -12.22 19.87
CA LEU A 60 0.82 -12.82 18.73
C LEU A 60 0.17 -12.28 17.46
N GLU A 61 0.98 -11.62 16.64
CA GLU A 61 0.59 -10.87 15.46
C GLU A 61 1.15 -11.51 14.19
N ILE A 62 0.40 -11.38 13.09
CA ILE A 62 0.80 -11.79 11.74
C ILE A 62 0.36 -10.67 10.77
N PRO A 63 1.21 -10.22 9.83
CA PRO A 63 0.84 -9.14 8.90
C PRO A 63 0.00 -9.65 7.72
N GLY A 64 -0.87 -8.77 7.20
CA GLY A 64 -1.53 -8.96 5.90
C GLY A 64 -0.61 -8.59 4.74
N PHE A 65 -0.91 -9.11 3.56
CA PHE A 65 -0.15 -8.83 2.33
C PHE A 65 -0.99 -9.03 1.07
N ALA A 66 -0.55 -8.41 -0.03
CA ALA A 66 -0.95 -8.78 -1.39
C ALA A 66 0.24 -9.35 -2.17
N ARG A 67 0.10 -10.52 -2.77
CA ARG A 67 1.08 -11.10 -3.72
C ARG A 67 0.35 -11.77 -4.88
N GLY A 68 0.93 -11.72 -6.07
CA GLY A 68 0.37 -12.32 -7.28
C GLY A 68 0.47 -13.85 -7.27
N PRO A 69 -0.31 -14.56 -8.10
CA PRO A 69 -0.24 -16.02 -8.20
C PRO A 69 1.18 -16.52 -8.51
N GLY A 70 1.65 -17.51 -7.76
CA GLY A 70 2.99 -18.09 -7.91
C GLY A 70 4.14 -17.20 -7.40
N GLN A 71 3.86 -16.09 -6.73
CA GLN A 71 4.90 -15.25 -6.11
C GLN A 71 5.23 -15.71 -4.69
N ASP A 72 6.54 -15.78 -4.40
CA ASP A 72 7.06 -15.98 -3.04
C ASP A 72 6.70 -14.79 -2.15
N ILE A 73 6.40 -15.08 -0.89
CA ILE A 73 5.87 -14.08 0.05
C ILE A 73 7.00 -13.57 0.93
N HIS A 74 7.24 -12.26 0.82
CA HIS A 74 8.35 -11.56 1.46
C HIS A 74 7.81 -10.33 2.18
N VAL A 75 7.68 -10.40 3.50
CA VAL A 75 7.09 -9.36 4.36
C VAL A 75 8.05 -9.04 5.52
N PRO A 76 8.66 -7.85 5.59
CA PRO A 76 8.54 -6.73 4.66
C PRO A 76 9.17 -7.03 3.29
N VAL A 77 8.78 -6.22 2.29
CA VAL A 77 9.37 -6.26 0.94
C VAL A 77 10.89 -6.12 0.98
N GLY A 78 11.59 -6.86 0.10
CA GLY A 78 13.06 -6.84 0.03
C GLY A 78 13.77 -7.69 1.09
N THR A 79 13.06 -8.60 1.76
CA THR A 79 13.64 -9.61 2.67
C THR A 79 13.21 -11.01 2.26
N GLU A 80 14.08 -12.01 2.37
CA GLU A 80 13.72 -13.43 2.14
C GLU A 80 13.01 -14.04 3.36
N ALA A 81 12.40 -13.21 4.22
CA ALA A 81 11.98 -13.56 5.57
C ALA A 81 10.53 -14.12 5.67
N GLY A 82 9.89 -14.48 4.56
CA GLY A 82 8.54 -15.06 4.60
C GLY A 82 7.46 -14.11 5.13
N ILE A 83 6.50 -14.67 5.87
CA ILE A 83 5.52 -13.93 6.68
C ILE A 83 5.92 -14.03 8.17
N PRO A 84 6.27 -12.93 8.85
CA PRO A 84 6.74 -12.98 10.22
C PRO A 84 5.59 -13.16 11.22
N LEU A 85 5.81 -14.02 12.21
CA LEU A 85 5.00 -14.16 13.42
C LEU A 85 5.64 -13.34 14.53
N ILE A 86 4.96 -12.28 14.94
CA ILE A 86 5.50 -11.24 15.84
C ILE A 86 4.83 -11.36 17.20
N LEU A 87 5.59 -11.73 18.21
CA LEU A 87 5.18 -11.67 19.61
C LEU A 87 5.40 -10.24 20.13
N ASP A 88 4.34 -9.59 20.63
CA ASP A 88 4.45 -8.43 21.52
C ASP A 88 4.30 -8.94 22.96
N SER A 89 5.34 -8.77 23.78
CA SER A 89 5.48 -9.37 25.12
C SER A 89 5.61 -8.29 26.20
N ASP A 90 5.12 -8.58 27.40
CA ASP A 90 5.34 -7.76 28.60
C ASP A 90 6.61 -8.17 29.39
N GLY A 91 7.33 -9.21 28.93
CA GLY A 91 8.47 -9.82 29.62
C GLY A 91 8.17 -11.14 30.33
N SER A 92 6.89 -11.57 30.39
CA SER A 92 6.47 -12.75 31.17
C SER A 92 6.39 -14.07 30.38
N VAL A 93 6.41 -14.00 29.04
CA VAL A 93 6.22 -15.15 28.14
C VAL A 93 7.39 -16.14 28.25
N ARG A 94 7.08 -17.43 28.44
CA ARG A 94 8.04 -18.56 28.42
C ARG A 94 7.71 -19.56 27.33
N SER A 95 6.43 -19.86 27.16
CA SER A 95 5.96 -20.58 25.97
C SER A 95 4.84 -19.82 25.30
N ILE A 96 4.68 -20.06 24.01
CA ILE A 96 3.46 -19.79 23.25
C ILE A 96 3.11 -21.09 22.52
N ASP A 97 1.93 -21.62 22.78
CA ASP A 97 1.32 -22.68 21.98
C ASP A 97 0.16 -22.03 21.17
N ALA A 98 0.11 -22.25 19.86
CA ALA A 98 -0.84 -21.61 18.95
C ALA A 98 -1.22 -22.51 17.76
N ILE A 99 -2.32 -22.22 17.07
CA ILE A 99 -2.67 -22.87 15.80
C ILE A 99 -2.72 -21.79 14.70
N PHE A 100 -1.80 -21.86 13.74
CA PHE A 100 -1.86 -21.07 12.52
C PHE A 100 -2.81 -21.71 11.52
N ARG A 101 -3.73 -20.92 10.99
CA ARG A 101 -4.74 -21.34 10.01
C ARG A 101 -4.71 -20.45 8.77
N PHE A 102 -4.81 -21.07 7.60
CA PHE A 102 -4.81 -20.44 6.28
C PHE A 102 -5.69 -21.21 5.29
N ASN A 103 -5.90 -20.67 4.08
CA ASN A 103 -6.55 -21.40 2.98
C ASN A 103 -5.49 -22.06 2.08
N PRO A 104 -5.36 -23.40 2.06
CA PRO A 104 -4.37 -24.10 1.23
C PRO A 104 -4.65 -24.02 -0.28
N GLU A 105 -5.82 -23.55 -0.72
CA GLU A 105 -6.10 -23.28 -2.14
C GLU A 105 -5.47 -21.96 -2.63
N LEU A 106 -5.12 -21.04 -1.71
CA LEU A 106 -4.52 -19.74 -2.03
C LEU A 106 -3.09 -19.58 -1.52
N LEU A 107 -2.67 -20.35 -0.50
CA LEU A 107 -1.37 -20.25 0.13
C LEU A 107 -0.71 -21.63 0.21
N ASP A 108 0.46 -21.77 -0.42
CA ASP A 108 1.33 -22.94 -0.26
C ASP A 108 2.38 -22.62 0.82
N VAL A 109 2.34 -23.33 1.95
CA VAL A 109 3.26 -23.15 3.08
C VAL A 109 4.29 -24.26 3.07
N SER A 110 5.52 -23.94 2.69
CA SER A 110 6.60 -24.91 2.53
C SER A 110 7.28 -25.27 3.85
N ASN A 111 7.40 -24.30 4.77
CA ASN A 111 7.97 -24.49 6.11
C ASN A 111 7.58 -23.33 7.05
N ILE A 112 7.80 -23.49 8.35
CA ILE A 112 7.82 -22.37 9.31
C ILE A 112 9.14 -22.45 10.08
N VAL A 113 9.99 -21.45 9.91
CA VAL A 113 11.35 -21.42 10.48
C VAL A 113 11.42 -20.49 11.68
N ALA A 114 12.34 -20.75 12.60
CA ALA A 114 12.62 -19.88 13.74
C ALA A 114 13.06 -18.46 13.30
N GLY A 115 12.75 -17.44 14.10
CA GLY A 115 13.23 -16.07 13.84
C GLY A 115 14.76 -15.96 14.00
N GLU A 116 15.42 -15.21 13.10
CA GLU A 116 16.89 -15.12 13.02
C GLU A 116 17.57 -14.55 14.29
N ASN A 117 16.85 -13.74 15.08
CA ASN A 117 17.36 -13.07 16.26
C ASN A 117 16.95 -13.76 17.59
N LEU A 118 16.54 -15.04 17.52
CA LEU A 118 16.25 -15.82 18.72
C LEU A 118 17.54 -16.32 19.39
N PRO A 119 17.64 -16.24 20.73
CA PRO A 119 18.76 -16.84 21.47
C PRO A 119 18.83 -18.37 21.33
N ASP A 120 20.03 -18.95 21.39
CA ASP A 120 20.29 -20.38 21.20
C ASP A 120 19.48 -21.34 22.10
N PHE A 121 19.02 -20.88 23.27
CA PHE A 121 18.21 -21.66 24.21
C PHE A 121 16.70 -21.66 23.86
N VAL A 122 16.28 -20.80 22.93
CA VAL A 122 14.90 -20.72 22.46
C VAL A 122 14.70 -21.75 21.35
N THR A 123 13.69 -22.58 21.49
CA THR A 123 13.29 -23.54 20.45
C THR A 123 11.95 -23.13 19.85
N PHE A 124 11.86 -23.30 18.53
CA PHE A 124 10.60 -23.19 17.80
C PHE A 124 10.33 -24.53 17.12
N SER A 125 9.11 -25.03 17.25
CA SER A 125 8.66 -26.26 16.59
C SER A 125 7.25 -26.09 16.02
N MET A 126 6.95 -26.92 15.02
CA MET A 126 5.64 -26.93 14.36
C MET A 126 5.20 -28.36 14.04
N GLU A 127 3.88 -28.58 14.02
CA GLU A 127 3.24 -29.83 13.66
C GLU A 127 2.09 -29.55 12.70
N VAL A 128 2.12 -30.15 11.50
CA VAL A 128 1.00 -30.04 10.55
C VAL A 128 -0.14 -30.91 11.05
N LEU A 129 -1.27 -30.30 11.41
CA LEU A 129 -2.45 -31.01 11.91
C LEU A 129 -3.30 -31.53 10.76
N GLU A 130 -3.59 -30.65 9.80
CA GLU A 130 -4.35 -30.90 8.58
C GLU A 130 -4.02 -29.82 7.53
N PRO A 131 -4.34 -29.99 6.24
CA PRO A 131 -4.13 -28.95 5.23
C PRO A 131 -4.79 -27.63 5.65
N GLY A 132 -4.01 -26.54 5.73
CA GLY A 132 -4.49 -25.25 6.23
C GLY A 132 -4.47 -25.07 7.75
N ARG A 133 -3.98 -26.04 8.55
CA ARG A 133 -3.76 -25.89 10.00
C ARG A 133 -2.43 -26.46 10.46
N ILE A 134 -1.63 -25.61 11.10
CA ILE A 134 -0.33 -25.96 11.67
C ILE A 134 -0.30 -25.53 13.14
N ALA A 135 -0.05 -26.47 14.05
CA ALA A 135 0.25 -26.16 15.44
C ALA A 135 1.67 -25.61 15.54
N LEU A 136 1.84 -24.54 16.32
CA LEU A 136 3.10 -23.85 16.55
C LEU A 136 3.43 -23.86 18.03
N ARG A 137 4.69 -24.11 18.37
CA ARG A 137 5.21 -23.96 19.72
C ARG A 137 6.50 -23.16 19.71
N PHE A 138 6.48 -22.06 20.45
CA PHE A 138 7.66 -21.32 20.88
C PHE A 138 7.94 -21.71 22.33
N ASP A 139 9.17 -22.13 22.62
CA ASP A 139 9.61 -22.53 23.96
C ASP A 139 10.93 -21.85 24.33
N ALA A 140 10.84 -20.97 25.31
CA ALA A 140 11.91 -20.23 25.97
C ALA A 140 11.78 -20.42 27.50
N SER A 141 11.55 -21.67 27.91
CA SER A 141 11.51 -22.08 29.32
C SER A 141 12.90 -22.06 29.97
N GLU A 142 13.96 -22.36 29.21
CA GLU A 142 15.32 -21.95 29.57
C GLU A 142 15.38 -20.42 29.58
N SER A 143 15.91 -19.84 30.65
CA SER A 143 15.66 -18.43 30.95
C SER A 143 16.49 -17.48 30.10
N PHE A 144 15.87 -16.38 29.68
CA PHE A 144 16.63 -15.19 29.29
C PHE A 144 17.48 -14.74 30.50
N PRO A 145 18.62 -14.05 30.26
CA PRO A 145 19.46 -13.52 31.32
C PRO A 145 18.62 -12.80 32.40
N ASP A 146 19.06 -12.92 33.66
CA ASP A 146 18.34 -12.49 34.87
C ASP A 146 17.12 -13.35 35.28
N GLY A 147 16.85 -14.47 34.59
CA GLY A 147 15.69 -15.30 34.90
C GLY A 147 14.38 -14.73 34.35
N GLY A 148 14.45 -13.80 33.39
CA GLY A 148 13.31 -13.17 32.71
C GLY A 148 12.74 -14.00 31.56
N GLY A 149 11.52 -13.65 31.11
CA GLY A 149 10.89 -14.26 29.93
C GLY A 149 11.27 -13.57 28.62
N ALA A 150 10.55 -13.87 27.54
CA ALA A 150 10.78 -13.28 26.22
C ALA A 150 10.77 -11.74 26.32
N PRO A 151 11.76 -11.04 25.72
CA PRO A 151 12.00 -9.62 25.98
C PRO A 151 10.73 -8.78 25.82
N ALA A 152 10.55 -7.80 26.68
CA ALA A 152 9.42 -6.89 26.58
C ALA A 152 9.47 -6.11 25.25
N GLY A 153 8.31 -5.95 24.61
CA GLY A 153 8.16 -5.41 23.26
C GLY A 153 8.09 -6.50 22.19
N ARG A 154 8.42 -6.10 20.95
CA ARG A 154 8.19 -6.90 19.74
C ARG A 154 9.38 -7.82 19.42
N LEU A 155 9.09 -9.10 19.22
CA LEU A 155 10.04 -10.14 18.82
C LEU A 155 9.44 -10.99 17.68
N THR A 156 10.15 -11.11 16.55
CA THR A 156 9.79 -12.10 15.53
C THR A 156 10.19 -13.49 16.01
N ILE A 157 9.21 -14.33 16.34
CA ILE A 157 9.45 -15.68 16.89
C ILE A 157 9.62 -16.74 15.80
N ALA A 158 9.00 -16.52 14.63
CA ALA A 158 9.08 -17.42 13.51
C ALA A 158 8.69 -16.71 12.22
N ASN A 159 9.02 -17.33 11.09
CA ASN A 159 8.74 -16.86 9.74
C ASN A 159 8.08 -17.99 8.95
N VAL A 160 6.87 -17.76 8.44
CA VAL A 160 6.15 -18.69 7.57
C VAL A 160 6.72 -18.57 6.16
N MET A 161 7.42 -19.60 5.69
CA MET A 161 7.94 -19.70 4.33
C MET A 161 6.78 -20.13 3.43
N ALA A 162 6.33 -19.25 2.54
CA ALA A 162 5.14 -19.50 1.72
C ALA A 162 5.17 -18.81 0.35
N GLN A 163 4.40 -19.38 -0.57
CA GLN A 163 4.13 -18.85 -1.90
C GLN A 163 2.61 -18.70 -2.07
N VAL A 164 2.14 -17.71 -2.83
CA VAL A 164 0.75 -17.69 -3.27
C VAL A 164 0.55 -18.80 -4.30
N ALA A 165 -0.48 -19.65 -4.13
CA ALA A 165 -0.72 -20.78 -5.01
C ALA A 165 -0.82 -20.33 -6.48
N ALA A 166 -0.08 -20.97 -7.39
CA ALA A 166 -0.02 -20.57 -8.81
C ALA A 166 -1.36 -20.71 -9.55
N THR A 167 -2.31 -21.46 -8.99
CA THR A 167 -3.69 -21.61 -9.50
C THR A 167 -4.68 -20.63 -8.90
N ALA A 168 -4.27 -19.77 -7.96
CA ALA A 168 -5.14 -18.80 -7.33
C ALA A 168 -5.53 -17.69 -8.33
N GLN A 169 -6.80 -17.28 -8.30
CA GLN A 169 -7.31 -16.23 -9.19
C GLN A 169 -7.06 -14.83 -8.62
N ASN A 170 -6.69 -13.86 -9.46
CA ASN A 170 -6.54 -12.45 -9.05
C ASN A 170 -7.84 -11.93 -8.39
N GLY A 171 -7.69 -11.14 -7.32
CA GLY A 171 -8.80 -10.70 -6.47
C GLY A 171 -9.29 -11.71 -5.42
N SER A 172 -8.83 -12.97 -5.45
CA SER A 172 -9.14 -13.94 -4.39
C SER A 172 -8.52 -13.52 -3.06
N SER A 173 -9.20 -13.80 -1.96
CA SER A 173 -8.69 -13.48 -0.63
C SER A 173 -9.08 -14.52 0.41
N ALA A 174 -8.22 -14.67 1.42
CA ALA A 174 -8.50 -15.47 2.60
C ALA A 174 -7.94 -14.78 3.86
N LEU A 175 -8.34 -15.32 5.01
CA LEU A 175 -7.79 -14.91 6.29
C LEU A 175 -6.66 -15.83 6.71
N LEU A 176 -5.65 -15.20 7.29
CA LEU A 176 -4.60 -15.82 8.07
C LEU A 176 -4.98 -15.61 9.53
N SER A 177 -5.18 -16.70 10.27
CA SER A 177 -5.68 -16.65 11.64
C SER A 177 -4.74 -17.37 12.59
N LEU A 178 -4.55 -16.78 13.77
CA LEU A 178 -3.87 -17.42 14.90
C LEU A 178 -4.93 -17.80 15.93
N GLU A 179 -5.26 -19.08 16.00
CA GLU A 179 -6.32 -19.65 16.85
C GLU A 179 -5.70 -20.32 18.10
N SER A 180 -6.50 -20.46 19.17
CA SER A 180 -6.13 -21.20 20.39
C SER A 180 -4.83 -20.77 21.09
N ILE A 181 -4.47 -19.49 21.01
CA ILE A 181 -3.18 -18.97 21.49
C ILE A 181 -3.15 -18.93 23.03
N VAL A 182 -2.21 -19.66 23.63
CA VAL A 182 -1.94 -19.62 25.07
C VAL A 182 -0.46 -19.39 25.35
N SER A 183 -0.17 -18.51 26.31
CA SER A 183 1.15 -18.38 26.90
C SER A 183 1.25 -19.17 28.20
N ASN A 184 2.42 -19.75 28.46
CA ASN A 184 2.72 -20.46 29.71
C ASN A 184 1.64 -21.53 30.02
N SER A 185 1.18 -22.19 28.95
CA SER A 185 0.10 -23.20 28.88
C SER A 185 -1.28 -22.80 29.43
N THR A 186 -1.48 -21.59 29.92
CA THR A 186 -2.70 -21.22 30.69
C THR A 186 -3.19 -19.78 30.50
N VAL A 187 -2.34 -18.86 30.07
CA VAL A 187 -2.67 -17.44 29.92
C VAL A 187 -3.17 -17.18 28.49
N PRO A 188 -4.42 -16.74 28.26
CA PRO A 188 -4.89 -16.40 26.92
C PRO A 188 -4.07 -15.24 26.33
N VAL A 189 -3.73 -15.33 25.05
CA VAL A 189 -2.95 -14.32 24.33
C VAL A 189 -3.82 -13.62 23.28
N GLY A 190 -3.62 -12.32 23.09
CA GLY A 190 -4.32 -11.57 22.05
C GLY A 190 -3.87 -12.03 20.66
N SER A 191 -4.82 -12.19 19.73
CA SER A 191 -4.56 -12.62 18.35
C SER A 191 -4.82 -11.48 17.37
N SER A 192 -4.00 -11.36 16.33
CA SER A 192 -4.40 -10.67 15.11
C SER A 192 -4.79 -11.68 14.03
N ASN A 193 -5.91 -11.44 13.35
CA ASN A 193 -6.12 -12.00 12.02
C ASN A 193 -5.48 -11.06 10.98
N ALA A 194 -5.00 -11.63 9.87
CA ALA A 194 -4.50 -10.90 8.73
C ALA A 194 -5.27 -11.27 7.45
N VAL A 195 -5.20 -10.38 6.47
CA VAL A 195 -5.77 -10.57 5.15
C VAL A 195 -4.66 -10.99 4.19
N GLN A 196 -4.82 -12.15 3.56
CA GLN A 196 -4.12 -12.51 2.34
C GLN A 196 -4.97 -12.08 1.15
N LEU A 197 -4.39 -11.29 0.25
CA LEU A 197 -4.96 -10.94 -1.05
C LEU A 197 -4.08 -11.51 -2.17
N VAL A 198 -4.73 -12.15 -3.14
CA VAL A 198 -4.12 -12.57 -4.40
C VAL A 198 -4.21 -11.39 -5.36
N ALA A 199 -3.18 -10.55 -5.34
CA ALA A 199 -3.02 -9.38 -6.20
C ALA A 199 -1.53 -9.05 -6.31
N ALA A 200 -1.04 -8.73 -7.51
CA ALA A 200 0.32 -8.26 -7.65
C ALA A 200 0.50 -6.91 -6.92
N LEU A 201 1.61 -6.71 -6.22
CA LEU A 201 1.83 -5.48 -5.45
C LEU A 201 2.01 -4.31 -6.43
N GLY A 202 1.01 -3.42 -6.50
CA GLY A 202 0.91 -2.34 -7.47
C GLY A 202 -0.15 -2.54 -8.57
N ASP A 203 -0.73 -3.73 -8.73
CA ASP A 203 -1.89 -4.00 -9.61
C ASP A 203 -3.17 -3.51 -8.91
N THR A 204 -3.41 -2.20 -8.97
CA THR A 204 -4.57 -1.56 -8.32
C THR A 204 -5.84 -1.62 -9.17
N SER A 205 -5.72 -1.90 -10.46
CA SER A 205 -6.81 -2.12 -11.41
C SER A 205 -7.38 -3.54 -11.36
N GLY A 206 -6.62 -4.51 -10.85
CA GLY A 206 -7.04 -5.90 -10.67
C GLY A 206 -7.03 -6.73 -11.95
N ASP A 207 -6.42 -6.25 -13.03
CA ASP A 207 -6.31 -6.99 -14.29
C ASP A 207 -5.13 -7.99 -14.33
N GLY A 208 -4.21 -7.89 -13.36
CA GLY A 208 -3.03 -8.74 -13.24
C GLY A 208 -1.82 -8.26 -14.03
N GLU A 209 -1.91 -7.10 -14.69
CA GLU A 209 -0.81 -6.44 -15.40
C GLU A 209 -0.35 -5.18 -14.65
N TYR A 210 0.69 -4.50 -15.17
CA TYR A 210 1.14 -3.21 -14.64
C TYR A 210 1.00 -2.13 -15.69
N SER A 211 0.06 -1.21 -15.49
CA SER A 211 -0.34 -0.20 -16.47
C SER A 211 -0.27 1.23 -15.92
N SER A 212 -0.47 2.21 -16.81
CA SER A 212 -0.65 3.60 -16.37
C SER A 212 -1.98 3.82 -15.64
N ALA A 213 -2.97 2.91 -15.76
CA ALA A 213 -4.20 2.99 -14.98
C ALA A 213 -3.93 2.72 -13.49
N ASP A 214 -2.99 1.83 -13.18
CA ASP A 214 -2.64 1.49 -11.80
C ASP A 214 -1.98 2.66 -11.07
N SER A 215 -1.01 3.31 -11.72
CA SER A 215 -0.40 4.54 -11.20
C SER A 215 -1.45 5.65 -11.01
N ALA A 216 -2.43 5.76 -11.91
CA ALA A 216 -3.51 6.75 -11.79
C ALA A 216 -4.46 6.46 -10.62
N LEU A 217 -4.80 5.19 -10.37
CA LEU A 217 -5.62 4.78 -9.22
C LEU A 217 -4.86 4.97 -7.89
N ALA A 218 -3.58 4.59 -7.82
CA ALA A 218 -2.72 4.87 -6.67
C ALA A 218 -2.59 6.38 -6.39
N ALA A 219 -2.44 7.21 -7.42
CA ALA A 219 -2.40 8.67 -7.28
C ALA A 219 -3.73 9.23 -6.75
N ARG A 220 -4.88 8.71 -7.20
CA ARG A 220 -6.21 9.12 -6.70
C ARG A 220 -6.41 8.75 -5.22
N LEU A 221 -5.89 7.61 -4.78
CA LEU A 221 -5.85 7.22 -3.37
C LEU A 221 -4.93 8.15 -2.55
N ALA A 222 -3.73 8.44 -3.03
CA ALA A 222 -2.79 9.36 -2.40
C ALA A 222 -3.36 10.79 -2.25
N MET A 223 -4.07 11.28 -3.28
CA MET A 223 -4.79 12.55 -3.26
C MET A 223 -6.10 12.51 -2.46
N ARG A 224 -6.48 11.35 -1.89
CA ARG A 224 -7.75 11.10 -1.17
C ARG A 224 -9.01 11.42 -1.97
N LEU A 225 -8.92 11.34 -3.30
CA LEU A 225 -10.06 11.45 -4.21
C LEU A 225 -10.94 10.20 -4.13
N ASP A 226 -10.32 9.04 -3.92
CA ASP A 226 -10.98 7.77 -3.65
C ASP A 226 -10.65 7.26 -2.23
N ARG A 227 -11.45 6.32 -1.74
CA ARG A 227 -11.28 5.64 -0.43
C ARG A 227 -11.06 4.12 -0.55
N GLY A 228 -11.10 3.59 -1.76
CA GLY A 228 -11.14 2.16 -2.05
C GLY A 228 -10.76 1.91 -3.52
N LEU A 229 -10.53 0.65 -3.87
CA LEU A 229 -10.32 0.20 -5.24
C LEU A 229 -11.54 -0.63 -5.67
N VAL A 230 -12.09 -0.36 -6.85
CA VAL A 230 -13.29 -1.06 -7.35
C VAL A 230 -13.06 -2.57 -7.47
N SER A 231 -11.85 -2.96 -7.87
CA SER A 231 -11.44 -4.36 -8.04
C SER A 231 -11.14 -5.08 -6.72
N TYR A 232 -10.99 -4.33 -5.62
CA TYR A 232 -10.77 -4.86 -4.27
C TYR A 232 -11.72 -4.17 -3.26
N PRO A 233 -13.05 -4.27 -3.45
CA PRO A 233 -14.01 -3.34 -2.86
C PRO A 233 -14.17 -3.45 -1.33
N VAL A 234 -13.76 -4.58 -0.76
CA VAL A 234 -13.78 -4.86 0.69
C VAL A 234 -12.38 -4.87 1.32
N MET A 235 -11.35 -4.52 0.55
CA MET A 235 -9.95 -4.59 0.98
C MET A 235 -9.41 -3.20 1.33
N ILE A 236 -8.47 -3.18 2.26
CA ILE A 236 -7.73 -1.97 2.61
C ILE A 236 -6.76 -1.66 1.45
N PRO A 237 -6.86 -0.50 0.75
CA PRO A 237 -6.11 -0.28 -0.49
C PRO A 237 -4.59 -0.31 -0.34
N SER A 238 -4.05 -0.04 0.86
CA SER A 238 -2.60 -0.07 1.10
C SER A 238 -2.01 -1.47 0.99
N LEU A 239 -2.81 -2.55 1.10
CA LEU A 239 -2.33 -3.91 0.83
C LEU A 239 -1.75 -4.07 -0.59
N VAL A 240 -2.27 -3.29 -1.55
CA VAL A 240 -1.88 -3.35 -2.97
C VAL A 240 -1.11 -2.11 -3.40
N ALA A 241 -1.54 -0.92 -2.95
CA ALA A 241 -1.07 0.36 -3.47
C ALA A 241 0.13 0.97 -2.70
N ASP A 242 0.49 0.47 -1.51
CA ASP A 242 1.71 0.87 -0.79
C ASP A 242 2.90 0.01 -1.26
N VAL A 243 3.41 0.32 -2.46
CA VAL A 243 4.55 -0.40 -3.05
C VAL A 243 5.88 -0.01 -2.41
N SER A 244 5.95 1.14 -1.73
CA SER A 244 7.15 1.54 -0.97
C SER A 244 7.24 0.88 0.40
N GLY A 245 6.13 0.32 0.92
CA GLY A 245 6.06 -0.36 2.21
C GLY A 245 6.16 0.59 3.41
N ASN A 246 5.78 1.86 3.24
CA ASN A 246 5.95 2.90 4.27
C ASN A 246 4.76 3.00 5.25
N GLY A 247 3.68 2.25 5.00
CA GLY A 247 2.42 2.27 5.75
C GLY A 247 1.38 3.24 5.21
N THR A 248 1.69 4.02 4.17
CA THR A 248 0.79 5.03 3.59
C THR A 248 0.88 5.07 2.06
N ILE A 249 -0.26 5.27 1.41
CA ILE A 249 -0.32 5.46 -0.04
C ILE A 249 -0.02 6.92 -0.36
N SER A 250 1.01 7.15 -1.15
CA SER A 250 1.53 8.48 -1.49
C SER A 250 1.79 8.61 -2.99
N MET A 251 2.17 9.82 -3.43
CA MET A 251 2.60 10.04 -4.82
C MET A 251 3.91 9.33 -5.16
N LEU A 252 4.72 8.91 -4.17
CA LEU A 252 5.88 8.06 -4.38
C LEU A 252 5.47 6.69 -4.89
N ASP A 253 4.44 6.09 -4.28
CA ASP A 253 3.94 4.76 -4.65
C ASP A 253 3.36 4.76 -6.07
N ALA A 254 2.56 5.78 -6.40
CA ALA A 254 2.08 5.99 -7.77
C ALA A 254 3.22 6.14 -8.79
N ALA A 255 4.32 6.81 -8.42
CA ALA A 255 5.49 6.96 -9.28
C ALA A 255 6.31 5.67 -9.41
N MET A 256 6.39 4.86 -8.34
CA MET A 256 7.03 3.54 -8.37
C MET A 256 6.26 2.56 -9.26
N ILE A 257 4.93 2.53 -9.17
CA ILE A 257 4.07 1.74 -10.08
C ILE A 257 4.28 2.18 -11.54
N ALA A 258 4.30 3.49 -11.82
CA ALA A 258 4.60 4.01 -13.16
C ALA A 258 6.02 3.67 -13.64
N GLY A 259 6.97 3.51 -12.72
CA GLY A 259 8.33 3.05 -13.03
C GLY A 259 8.38 1.60 -13.49
N VAL A 260 7.52 0.73 -12.92
CA VAL A 260 7.38 -0.67 -13.30
C VAL A 260 6.63 -0.80 -14.64
N SER A 261 5.52 -0.10 -14.84
CA SER A 261 4.83 -0.03 -16.15
C SER A 261 5.70 0.65 -17.23
N GLY A 262 6.68 1.46 -16.81
CA GLY A 262 7.63 2.19 -17.63
C GLY A 262 8.54 1.34 -18.53
N GLY A 263 8.47 0.01 -18.43
CA GLY A 263 9.00 -0.91 -19.46
C GLY A 263 8.37 -0.70 -20.84
N ASN A 264 7.17 -0.11 -20.93
CA ASN A 264 6.63 0.41 -22.19
C ASN A 264 5.64 1.59 -22.03
N GLN A 265 5.00 1.77 -20.88
CA GLN A 265 3.86 2.70 -20.74
C GLN A 265 3.99 3.67 -19.55
N GLY A 266 4.46 4.88 -19.87
CA GLY A 266 3.85 6.08 -19.27
C GLY A 266 2.43 6.28 -19.83
N PRO A 267 1.66 7.31 -19.42
CA PRO A 267 0.26 7.43 -19.79
C PRO A 267 0.04 7.32 -21.31
N GLU A 268 -0.66 6.28 -21.75
CA GLU A 268 -1.22 6.21 -23.10
C GLU A 268 -2.32 7.25 -23.21
N GLY A 269 -1.90 8.49 -23.49
CA GLY A 269 -2.77 9.40 -24.20
C GLY A 269 -3.15 8.74 -25.51
N ALA A 270 -4.45 8.46 -25.70
CA ALA A 270 -5.01 8.23 -27.02
C ALA A 270 -4.42 9.27 -27.98
N SER A 271 -4.06 8.88 -29.21
CA SER A 271 -3.27 9.68 -30.16
C SER A 271 -3.96 11.00 -30.54
N VAL A 272 -3.83 11.98 -29.65
CA VAL A 272 -4.16 13.38 -29.84
C VAL A 272 -2.83 14.03 -30.23
N PRO A 273 -2.76 14.69 -31.40
CA PRO A 273 -1.53 15.37 -31.82
C PRO A 273 -1.09 16.33 -30.71
N PRO A 274 0.24 16.44 -30.43
CA PRO A 274 0.74 17.14 -29.26
C PRO A 274 0.15 18.55 -29.20
N PRO A 275 -0.35 18.98 -28.02
CA PRO A 275 -1.12 20.21 -27.91
C PRO A 275 -0.27 21.38 -28.38
N ARG A 276 -0.62 21.94 -29.54
CA ARG A 276 0.01 23.14 -30.11
C ARG A 276 -0.26 24.39 -29.29
N GLN A 277 -0.92 24.29 -28.15
CA GLN A 277 -1.25 25.40 -27.25
C GLN A 277 -0.94 25.02 -25.80
N MET A 278 -0.08 25.80 -25.16
CA MET A 278 0.10 25.78 -23.71
C MET A 278 -0.72 26.91 -23.09
N LEU A 279 -1.45 26.60 -22.02
CA LEU A 279 -2.01 27.61 -21.13
C LEU A 279 -0.94 27.98 -20.11
N LEU A 280 -0.33 29.14 -20.28
CA LEU A 280 0.62 29.70 -19.32
C LEU A 280 -0.17 30.53 -18.30
N ARG A 281 0.04 30.25 -17.01
CA ARG A 281 -0.54 31.01 -15.90
C ARG A 281 0.52 31.94 -15.33
N HIS A 282 0.25 33.24 -15.37
CA HIS A 282 1.05 34.26 -14.69
C HIS A 282 0.09 35.17 -13.91
N GLU A 283 0.40 35.43 -12.64
CA GLU A 283 -0.40 36.30 -11.75
C GLU A 283 -1.92 36.06 -11.83
N GLY A 284 -2.31 34.80 -11.69
CA GLY A 284 -3.73 34.40 -11.65
C GLY A 284 -4.45 34.40 -13.01
N SER A 285 -3.91 35.06 -14.04
CA SER A 285 -4.50 35.10 -15.38
C SER A 285 -3.94 33.99 -16.28
N PHE A 286 -4.82 33.40 -17.09
CA PHE A 286 -4.46 32.37 -18.08
C PHE A 286 -4.25 33.03 -19.44
N ARG A 287 -3.07 32.83 -20.04
CA ARG A 287 -2.80 33.23 -21.44
C ARG A 287 -2.53 31.99 -22.28
N ARG A 288 -3.11 31.96 -23.47
CA ARG A 288 -2.93 30.91 -24.47
C ARG A 288 -1.72 31.26 -25.33
N ALA A 289 -0.69 30.41 -25.30
CA ALA A 289 0.51 30.55 -26.13
C ALA A 289 0.57 29.36 -27.09
N ASP A 290 0.70 29.62 -28.39
CA ASP A 290 0.96 28.55 -29.37
C ASP A 290 2.40 28.04 -29.21
N VAL A 291 2.57 26.72 -29.17
CA VAL A 291 3.87 26.06 -29.15
C VAL A 291 4.47 26.16 -30.55
N ILE A 292 5.57 26.90 -30.68
CA ILE A 292 6.26 27.10 -31.95
C ILE A 292 6.76 25.75 -32.46
N ASP A 293 6.37 25.39 -33.68
CA ASP A 293 6.82 24.17 -34.35
C ASP A 293 8.25 24.34 -34.85
N VAL A 294 9.21 23.99 -33.99
CA VAL A 294 10.66 24.11 -34.26
C VAL A 294 11.21 23.00 -35.19
N SER A 295 10.37 22.09 -35.68
CA SER A 295 10.80 20.97 -36.53
C SER A 295 11.38 21.39 -37.89
N SER A 296 11.08 22.61 -38.35
CA SER A 296 11.66 23.20 -39.58
C SER A 296 12.95 24.00 -39.34
N ILE A 297 13.40 24.11 -38.09
CA ILE A 297 14.51 24.99 -37.66
C ILE A 297 15.70 24.19 -37.12
N LEU A 298 15.46 22.95 -36.68
CA LEU A 298 16.44 22.04 -36.13
C LEU A 298 16.93 21.07 -37.22
N SER A 299 18.20 20.65 -37.16
CA SER A 299 18.67 19.55 -38.01
C SER A 299 17.98 18.22 -37.65
N ASP A 300 18.02 17.22 -38.53
CA ASP A 300 17.45 15.90 -38.24
C ASP A 300 18.03 15.28 -36.96
N ASP A 301 19.34 15.41 -36.74
CA ASP A 301 20.01 14.95 -35.51
C ASP A 301 19.57 15.74 -34.27
N GLN A 302 19.40 17.07 -34.37
CA GLN A 302 18.90 17.88 -33.25
C GLN A 302 17.44 17.57 -32.93
N THR A 303 16.61 17.40 -33.96
CA THR A 303 15.20 16.98 -33.84
C THR A 303 15.10 15.60 -33.22
N LYS A 304 16.00 14.69 -33.60
CA LYS A 304 16.14 13.36 -33.02
C LYS A 304 16.57 13.43 -31.55
N VAL A 305 17.60 14.23 -31.20
CA VAL A 305 18.02 14.44 -29.80
C VAL A 305 16.93 15.10 -28.95
N LEU A 306 16.13 16.02 -29.50
CA LEU A 306 14.97 16.62 -28.83
C LEU A 306 13.73 15.71 -28.78
N ALA A 307 13.63 14.70 -29.63
CA ALA A 307 12.66 13.62 -29.51
C ALA A 307 13.14 12.59 -28.46
N GLU A 308 14.40 12.20 -28.50
CA GLU A 308 15.05 11.29 -27.56
C GLU A 308 15.13 11.86 -26.15
N SER A 309 15.32 13.18 -25.96
CA SER A 309 15.26 13.80 -24.63
C SER A 309 13.85 13.87 -24.06
N ARG A 310 12.81 14.01 -24.90
CA ARG A 310 11.40 13.90 -24.49
C ARG A 310 10.97 12.46 -24.23
N ASN A 311 11.54 11.50 -24.96
CA ASN A 311 11.21 10.08 -24.88
C ASN A 311 12.09 9.32 -23.86
N SER A 312 13.20 9.91 -23.42
CA SER A 312 14.11 9.36 -22.41
C SER A 312 13.36 9.12 -21.09
N ALA A 313 13.35 7.86 -20.64
CA ALA A 313 12.77 7.47 -19.36
C ALA A 313 13.34 8.30 -18.21
N THR A 314 14.65 8.58 -18.24
CA THR A 314 15.34 9.42 -17.25
C THR A 314 14.75 10.83 -17.20
N SER A 315 14.57 11.49 -18.34
CA SER A 315 14.04 12.86 -18.41
C SER A 315 12.57 12.94 -17.99
N ARG A 316 11.77 11.91 -18.27
CA ARG A 316 10.36 11.82 -17.86
C ARG A 316 10.21 11.55 -16.37
N ALA A 317 11.04 10.66 -15.81
CA ALA A 317 11.11 10.41 -14.37
C ALA A 317 11.60 11.65 -13.62
N GLN A 318 12.62 12.36 -14.15
CA GLN A 318 13.10 13.63 -13.62
C GLN A 318 11.97 14.67 -13.58
N ALA A 319 11.26 14.88 -14.70
CA ALA A 319 10.15 15.84 -14.75
C ALA A 319 9.01 15.49 -13.79
N PHE A 320 8.69 14.21 -13.59
CA PHE A 320 7.70 13.79 -12.59
C PHE A 320 8.18 13.98 -11.15
N ALA A 321 9.46 13.69 -10.88
CA ALA A 321 10.09 13.95 -9.58
C ALA A 321 10.13 15.46 -9.28
N ASP A 322 10.44 16.30 -10.27
CA ASP A 322 10.46 17.77 -10.15
C ASP A 322 9.05 18.34 -9.94
N MET A 323 8.02 17.78 -10.59
CA MET A 323 6.62 18.14 -10.33
C MET A 323 6.15 17.71 -8.93
N ALA A 324 6.50 16.49 -8.49
CA ALA A 324 6.19 16.00 -7.14
C ALA A 324 6.92 16.81 -6.05
N ALA A 325 8.19 17.16 -6.29
CA ALA A 325 8.98 18.03 -5.44
C ALA A 325 8.42 19.46 -5.42
N GLY A 326 7.96 19.99 -6.55
CA GLY A 326 7.29 21.28 -6.63
C GLY A 326 5.97 21.31 -5.84
N TRP A 327 5.17 20.24 -5.89
CA TRP A 327 3.96 20.10 -5.07
C TRP A 327 4.31 20.01 -3.57
N ALA A 328 5.29 19.20 -3.18
CA ALA A 328 5.75 19.09 -1.80
C ALA A 328 6.31 20.42 -1.26
N ALA A 329 7.10 21.13 -2.06
CA ALA A 329 7.61 22.46 -1.72
C ALA A 329 6.49 23.50 -1.58
N SER A 330 5.44 23.43 -2.42
CA SER A 330 4.28 24.31 -2.30
C SER A 330 3.49 24.07 -1.01
N ALA A 331 3.40 22.81 -0.55
CA ALA A 331 2.76 22.46 0.71
C ALA A 331 3.57 22.94 1.93
N ALA A 332 4.91 22.85 1.87
CA ALA A 332 5.79 23.35 2.93
C ALA A 332 5.84 24.89 3.01
N ALA A 333 5.66 25.59 1.89
CA ALA A 333 5.70 27.06 1.85
C ALA A 333 4.49 27.74 2.53
N TYR A 334 3.37 27.02 2.72
CA TYR A 334 2.16 27.57 3.33
C TYR A 334 2.25 27.82 4.85
N GLU A 335 3.24 27.26 5.56
CA GLU A 335 3.38 27.48 7.00
C GLU A 335 4.09 28.80 7.36
N ASN A 336 4.91 29.39 6.48
CA ASN A 336 5.74 30.52 6.90
C ASN A 336 6.29 31.42 5.78
N SER A 337 5.46 32.26 5.13
CA SER A 337 5.90 33.59 4.64
C SER A 337 4.77 34.51 4.19
N THR A 338 4.63 35.67 4.84
CA THR A 338 4.04 36.87 4.24
C THR A 338 5.06 37.54 3.32
N PHE A 339 4.72 37.74 2.05
CA PHE A 339 5.53 38.52 1.11
C PHE A 339 4.85 39.84 0.75
N SER A 340 5.56 40.94 0.96
CA SER A 340 5.21 42.29 0.50
C SER A 340 6.07 42.67 -0.71
N PHE A 341 5.47 43.28 -1.73
CA PHE A 341 6.21 43.90 -2.84
C PHE A 341 5.81 45.36 -3.03
N ALA A 342 6.74 46.14 -3.59
CA ALA A 342 6.64 47.58 -3.77
C ALA A 342 5.70 47.98 -4.92
N GLU A 343 5.22 49.22 -4.88
CA GLU A 343 4.21 49.77 -5.78
C GLU A 343 4.67 49.94 -7.25
N GLU A 344 3.66 50.05 -8.11
CA GLU A 344 3.74 50.11 -9.57
C GLU A 344 4.51 51.32 -10.12
N SER A 345 5.06 51.15 -11.33
CA SER A 345 5.21 52.25 -12.29
C SER A 345 4.98 51.74 -13.72
N GLU A 346 3.94 52.25 -14.38
CA GLU A 346 3.62 51.96 -15.78
C GLU A 346 4.65 52.63 -16.72
N GLU A 347 5.16 51.91 -17.74
CA GLU A 347 5.24 52.48 -19.09
C GLU A 347 5.37 51.39 -20.17
N SER A 348 4.88 51.68 -21.38
CA SER A 348 4.81 50.75 -22.51
C SER A 348 6.04 50.81 -23.42
N GLY A 349 6.47 49.67 -23.99
CA GLY A 349 7.41 49.64 -25.10
C GLY A 349 7.40 48.31 -25.85
N ASN A 350 7.08 48.34 -27.14
CA ASN A 350 7.38 47.23 -28.06
C ASN A 350 8.91 47.12 -28.22
N ASP A 351 9.45 45.91 -28.17
CA ASP A 351 9.92 45.25 -29.40
C ASP A 351 10.32 43.79 -29.16
N ILE A 352 10.10 42.95 -30.17
CA ILE A 352 10.41 41.51 -30.17
C ILE A 352 11.48 41.26 -31.24
N PHE A 353 12.72 41.03 -30.79
CA PHE A 353 13.94 40.65 -31.52
C PHE A 353 14.66 41.66 -32.45
N VAL A 354 15.79 42.20 -31.94
CA VAL A 354 17.13 42.32 -32.57
C VAL A 354 18.17 42.58 -31.44
N ASP A 355 19.49 42.35 -31.52
CA ASP A 355 20.40 41.73 -32.52
C ASP A 355 21.60 41.08 -31.74
N PRO A 356 22.31 40.03 -32.24
CA PRO A 356 23.35 39.32 -31.48
C PRO A 356 24.79 39.77 -31.81
N GLY A 357 25.56 40.25 -30.83
CA GLY A 357 26.95 40.67 -31.09
C GLY A 357 27.86 40.95 -29.88
N LEU A 358 28.80 40.03 -29.66
CA LEU A 358 30.20 40.16 -29.18
C LEU A 358 30.79 41.51 -28.70
N THR A 359 31.75 41.40 -27.77
CA THR A 359 32.74 42.42 -27.29
C THR A 359 32.19 43.57 -26.42
N SER A 360 32.90 44.20 -25.46
CA SER A 360 34.28 44.06 -24.94
C SER A 360 34.35 44.59 -23.49
N ILE A 361 35.29 44.03 -22.71
CA ILE A 361 36.10 44.66 -21.64
C ILE A 361 35.76 46.13 -21.31
N HIS A 362 35.34 46.40 -20.06
CA HIS A 362 36.23 47.11 -19.12
C HIS A 362 35.95 46.88 -17.63
#